data_AF-A0A372J513-F1
#
_entry.id   AF-A0A372J513-F1
#
_cell.length_a   1.000
_cell.length_b   1.000
_cell.length_c   1.000
_cell.angle_alpha   90.00
_cell.angle_beta   90.00
_cell.angle_gamma   90.00
#
_symmetry.space_group_name_H-M   'P 1'
#
loop_
_entity.id
_entity.type
_entity.pdbx_description
1 polymer ?
#
loop_
_entity_poly.entity_id
_entity_poly.type
_entity_poly.pdbx_seq_one_letter_code
_entity_poly.pdbx_strand_id
1 'polypeptide(L)'
;MSRRFVVEADGGSRGNPGPAGYGALVRDADTGRVLAERAASVGRATNNVAEYGGLVAGLQAALDLDPQAEVEVKMDSKLVVEQMSGRWKVKHPDMQKLALQARALARQLGGVRYTWVPRAQNAAADALANSAMDGRPVHRDAAAEPSTVEDDVQPVAEPAPPVTTVLHLLRHGRTEHTPERRYSGRNDLPLSATGRAEAEAAALRAKELGIEVVVASPLRRTRETAEVVAAALGLPVRLDDDLVELDFGGLEGLTAEEARTRHPLAARRFAGDVTVPAPGGESVADVAARVQRARERLLREHAGRTVLVVSHVTPIKLLLAAGLGVGLEVVHRVFLEAASLCTVAWSSDGRSAVRLLNDTAHLR
;
A
#
# COMPACT_ATOMS: atom_id res chain seq x y z
N MET A 1 -0.97 -34.73 -0.17
CA MET A 1 -1.02 -34.79 -1.66
C MET A 1 -0.34 -33.53 -2.19
N SER A 2 0.38 -33.59 -3.30
CA SER A 2 0.94 -32.37 -3.92
C SER A 2 -0.21 -31.47 -4.39
N ARG A 3 -0.11 -30.16 -4.17
CA ARG A 3 -1.10 -29.20 -4.65
C ARG A 3 -1.06 -29.16 -6.17
N ARG A 4 -2.22 -28.92 -6.80
CA ARG A 4 -2.31 -28.80 -8.25
C ARG A 4 -2.66 -27.36 -8.60
N PHE A 5 -1.89 -26.75 -9.49
CA PHE A 5 -2.12 -25.39 -9.96
C PHE A 5 -2.44 -25.34 -11.45
N VAL A 6 -3.37 -24.46 -11.82
CA VAL A 6 -3.61 -24.06 -13.19
C VAL A 6 -3.07 -22.64 -13.39
N VAL A 7 -2.07 -22.49 -14.25
CA VAL A 7 -1.53 -21.18 -14.64
C VAL A 7 -2.19 -20.75 -15.94
N GLU A 8 -2.88 -19.62 -15.92
CA GLU A 8 -3.47 -18.98 -17.10
C GLU A 8 -2.62 -17.76 -17.46
N ALA A 9 -2.23 -17.62 -18.73
CA ALA A 9 -1.39 -16.52 -19.18
C ALA A 9 -1.77 -16.03 -20.58
N ASP A 10 -1.59 -14.73 -20.80
CA ASP A 10 -1.81 -14.06 -22.08
C ASP A 10 -0.87 -12.85 -22.24
N GLY A 11 -0.75 -12.33 -23.46
CA GLY A 11 0.00 -11.13 -23.76
C GLY A 11 -0.48 -10.44 -25.02
N GLY A 12 -0.45 -9.11 -24.99
CA GLY A 12 -0.90 -8.26 -26.09
C GLY A 12 0.10 -7.21 -26.48
N SER A 13 -0.07 -6.67 -27.69
CA SER A 13 0.69 -5.52 -28.21
C SER A 13 -0.21 -4.60 -29.05
N ARG A 14 -0.20 -3.31 -28.73
CA ARG A 14 -0.89 -2.25 -29.48
C ARG A 14 -0.06 -1.89 -30.73
N GLY A 15 -0.32 -2.59 -31.84
CA GLY A 15 0.39 -2.37 -33.11
C GLY A 15 1.59 -3.30 -33.34
N ASN A 16 1.44 -4.58 -32.98
CA ASN A 16 2.39 -5.70 -33.09
C ASN A 16 3.50 -5.60 -34.19
N PRO A 17 4.75 -5.17 -33.86
CA PRO A 17 5.25 -4.79 -32.53
C PRO A 17 4.92 -3.35 -32.13
N GLY A 18 4.35 -3.17 -30.95
CA GLY A 18 4.00 -1.90 -30.33
C GLY A 18 4.03 -1.98 -28.79
N PRO A 19 3.48 -0.98 -28.07
CA PRO A 19 3.35 -1.04 -26.62
C PRO A 19 2.65 -2.32 -26.18
N ALA A 20 3.31 -3.10 -25.34
CA ALA A 20 2.93 -4.46 -25.01
C ALA A 20 2.92 -4.69 -23.50
N GLY A 21 2.14 -5.69 -23.10
CA GLY A 21 1.98 -6.08 -21.71
C GLY A 21 1.47 -7.51 -21.63
N TYR A 22 1.73 -8.15 -20.49
CA TYR A 22 1.28 -9.51 -20.21
C TYR A 22 0.35 -9.55 -19.01
N GLY A 23 -0.43 -10.62 -18.95
CA GLY A 23 -1.26 -10.99 -17.82
C GLY A 23 -1.07 -12.47 -17.50
N ALA A 24 -1.00 -12.80 -16.22
CA ALA A 24 -0.96 -14.18 -15.76
C ALA A 24 -1.66 -14.31 -14.40
N LEU A 25 -2.27 -15.46 -14.17
CA LEU A 25 -2.80 -15.83 -12.87
C LEU A 25 -2.55 -17.30 -12.57
N VAL A 26 -2.47 -17.61 -11.29
CA VAL A 26 -2.36 -18.97 -10.77
C VAL A 26 -3.66 -19.30 -10.06
N ARG A 27 -4.30 -20.41 -10.43
CA ARG A 27 -5.49 -20.94 -9.77
C ARG A 27 -5.15 -22.25 -9.07
N ASP A 28 -5.80 -22.48 -7.94
CA ASP A 28 -5.89 -23.81 -7.36
C ASP A 28 -6.75 -24.70 -8.29
N ALA A 29 -6.21 -25.82 -8.75
CA ALA A 29 -6.86 -26.65 -9.77
C ALA A 29 -8.11 -27.36 -9.25
N ASP A 30 -8.18 -27.60 -7.94
CA ASP A 30 -9.29 -28.31 -7.30
C ASP A 30 -10.46 -27.36 -7.01
N THR A 31 -10.15 -26.16 -6.54
CA THR A 31 -11.17 -25.16 -6.11
C THR A 31 -11.46 -24.08 -7.16
N GLY A 32 -10.59 -23.90 -8.15
CA GLY A 32 -10.69 -22.82 -9.15
C GLY A 32 -10.36 -21.42 -8.61
N ARG A 33 -10.01 -21.30 -7.32
CA ARG A 33 -9.69 -20.03 -6.64
C ARG A 33 -8.42 -19.42 -7.23
N VAL A 34 -8.43 -18.12 -7.52
CA VAL A 34 -7.21 -17.38 -7.91
C VAL A 34 -6.31 -17.23 -6.69
N LEU A 35 -5.08 -17.73 -6.81
CA LEU A 35 -4.04 -17.69 -5.78
C LEU A 35 -3.03 -16.56 -6.02
N ALA A 36 -2.80 -16.19 -7.28
CA ALA A 36 -1.90 -15.10 -7.63
C ALA A 36 -2.32 -14.45 -8.95
N GLU A 37 -2.07 -13.15 -9.09
CA GLU A 37 -2.24 -12.37 -10.32
C GLU A 37 -0.96 -11.56 -10.59
N ARG A 38 -0.56 -11.52 -11.86
CA ARG A 38 0.60 -10.77 -12.37
C ARG A 38 0.21 -10.06 -13.65
N ALA A 39 0.49 -8.76 -13.75
CA ALA A 39 0.32 -7.99 -14.97
C ALA A 39 1.36 -6.86 -15.02
N ALA A 40 2.10 -6.76 -16.12
CA ALA A 40 3.10 -5.70 -16.29
C ALA A 40 3.32 -5.33 -17.76
N SER A 41 3.71 -4.08 -18.01
CA SER A 41 4.13 -3.64 -19.34
C SER A 41 5.54 -4.16 -19.63
N VAL A 42 5.77 -4.56 -20.88
CA VAL A 42 7.08 -5.02 -21.39
C VAL A 42 7.68 -4.04 -22.41
N GLY A 43 7.21 -2.80 -22.41
CA GLY A 43 7.66 -1.79 -23.38
C GLY A 43 7.16 -2.11 -24.79
N ARG A 44 8.03 -2.02 -25.80
CA ARG A 44 7.67 -2.31 -27.20
C ARG A 44 8.05 -3.74 -27.57
N ALA A 45 7.06 -4.61 -27.78
CA ALA A 45 7.27 -6.02 -28.10
C ALA A 45 6.17 -6.56 -29.03
N THR A 46 6.36 -7.77 -29.55
CA THR A 46 5.31 -8.50 -30.29
C THR A 46 4.34 -9.19 -29.33
N ASN A 47 3.15 -9.57 -29.82
CA ASN A 47 2.16 -10.33 -29.02
C ASN A 47 2.80 -11.58 -28.41
N ASN A 48 3.46 -12.41 -29.22
CA ASN A 48 4.06 -13.67 -28.76
C ASN A 48 5.16 -13.47 -27.72
N VAL A 49 5.94 -12.37 -27.81
CA VAL A 49 6.93 -12.03 -26.79
C VAL A 49 6.25 -11.66 -25.47
N ALA A 50 5.13 -10.93 -25.52
CA ALA A 50 4.34 -10.63 -24.34
C ALA A 50 3.69 -11.89 -23.74
N GLU A 51 3.13 -12.78 -24.56
CA GLU A 51 2.55 -14.06 -24.10
C GLU A 51 3.59 -14.92 -23.37
N TYR A 52 4.82 -15.01 -23.91
CA TYR A 52 5.93 -15.67 -23.24
C TYR A 52 6.31 -15.00 -21.91
N GLY A 53 6.22 -13.68 -21.83
CA GLY A 53 6.40 -12.92 -20.58
C GLY A 53 5.35 -13.30 -19.53
N GLY A 54 4.08 -13.41 -19.94
CA GLY A 54 2.99 -13.88 -19.09
C GLY A 54 3.23 -15.30 -18.57
N LEU A 55 3.66 -16.21 -19.46
CA LEU A 55 4.01 -17.56 -19.07
C LEU A 55 5.12 -17.61 -18.00
N VAL A 56 6.20 -16.85 -18.18
CA VAL A 56 7.30 -16.80 -17.21
C VAL A 56 6.81 -16.27 -15.86
N ALA A 57 6.02 -15.18 -15.87
CA ALA A 57 5.47 -14.59 -14.65
C ALA A 57 4.52 -15.55 -13.92
N GLY A 58 3.67 -16.28 -14.64
CA GLY A 58 2.76 -17.27 -14.06
C GLY A 58 3.48 -18.47 -13.46
N LEU A 59 4.51 -19.00 -14.14
CA LEU A 59 5.33 -20.09 -13.60
C LEU A 59 6.13 -19.68 -12.37
N GLN A 60 6.68 -18.46 -12.35
CA GLN A 60 7.37 -17.93 -11.17
C GLN A 60 6.40 -17.81 -9.99
N ALA A 61 5.20 -17.26 -10.22
CA ALA A 61 4.19 -17.14 -9.18
C ALA A 61 3.75 -18.53 -8.64
N ALA A 62 3.63 -19.55 -9.50
CA ALA A 62 3.34 -20.90 -9.06
C ALA A 62 4.46 -21.50 -8.19
N LEU A 63 5.72 -21.27 -8.58
CA LEU A 63 6.90 -21.69 -7.82
C LEU A 63 7.00 -20.99 -6.45
N ASP A 64 6.71 -19.69 -6.41
CA ASP A 64 6.70 -18.90 -5.18
C ASP A 64 5.60 -19.36 -4.21
N LEU A 65 4.47 -19.86 -4.73
CA LEU A 65 3.36 -20.38 -3.94
C LEU A 65 3.63 -21.77 -3.37
N ASP A 66 4.11 -22.70 -4.19
CA ASP A 66 4.48 -24.05 -3.75
C ASP A 66 5.43 -24.69 -4.77
N PRO A 67 6.72 -24.87 -4.45
CA PRO A 67 7.69 -25.44 -5.37
C PRO A 67 7.48 -26.94 -5.64
N GLN A 68 6.62 -27.62 -4.87
CA GLN A 68 6.30 -29.03 -5.04
C GLN A 68 4.97 -29.27 -5.75
N ALA A 69 4.26 -28.21 -6.17
CA ALA A 69 2.97 -28.32 -6.84
C ALA A 69 3.08 -28.91 -8.25
N GLU A 70 2.10 -29.73 -8.63
CA GLU A 70 1.90 -30.10 -10.03
C GLU A 70 1.25 -28.95 -10.78
N VAL A 71 1.83 -28.53 -11.91
CA VAL A 71 1.35 -27.36 -12.65
C VAL A 71 0.87 -27.71 -14.06
N GLU A 72 -0.34 -27.26 -14.39
CA GLU A 72 -0.86 -27.19 -15.75
C GLU A 72 -0.92 -25.72 -16.21
N VAL A 73 -0.28 -25.40 -17.32
CA VAL A 73 -0.38 -24.11 -17.99
C VAL A 73 -1.48 -24.20 -19.05
N LYS A 74 -2.45 -23.28 -18.99
CA LYS A 74 -3.50 -23.08 -19.98
C LYS A 74 -3.31 -21.73 -20.67
N MET A 75 -3.18 -21.74 -21.99
CA MET A 75 -3.05 -20.51 -22.78
C MET A 75 -3.84 -20.66 -24.08
N ASP A 76 -4.37 -19.56 -24.60
CA ASP A 76 -5.01 -19.51 -25.92
C ASP A 76 -4.01 -19.30 -27.07
N SER A 77 -2.73 -19.06 -26.75
CA SER A 77 -1.63 -19.10 -27.71
C SER A 77 -1.19 -20.52 -28.03
N LYS A 78 -1.72 -21.07 -29.13
CA LYS A 78 -1.30 -22.38 -29.64
C LYS A 78 0.20 -22.42 -29.94
N LEU A 79 0.77 -21.31 -30.42
CA LEU A 79 2.20 -21.21 -30.70
C LEU A 79 3.05 -21.48 -29.44
N VAL A 80 2.76 -20.76 -28.35
CA VAL A 80 3.51 -20.88 -27.09
C VAL A 80 3.33 -22.29 -26.51
N VAL A 81 2.10 -22.81 -26.48
CA VAL A 81 1.80 -24.16 -25.97
C VAL A 81 2.57 -25.24 -26.73
N GLU A 82 2.57 -25.22 -28.05
CA GLU A 82 3.25 -26.20 -28.89
C GLU A 82 4.78 -26.11 -28.77
N GLN A 83 5.32 -24.89 -28.65
CA GLN A 83 6.75 -24.66 -28.48
C GLN A 83 7.27 -25.10 -27.10
N MET A 84 6.48 -24.86 -26.06
CA MET A 84 6.83 -25.26 -24.69
C MET A 84 6.63 -26.75 -24.44
N SER A 85 5.68 -27.37 -25.14
CA SER A 85 5.53 -28.82 -25.21
C SER A 85 6.64 -29.53 -26.02
N GLY A 86 7.56 -28.78 -26.63
CA GLY A 86 8.65 -29.32 -27.44
C GLY A 86 8.26 -29.82 -28.84
N ARG A 87 6.99 -29.64 -29.24
CA ARG A 87 6.50 -30.07 -30.56
C ARG A 87 6.98 -29.10 -31.66
N TRP A 88 7.07 -27.81 -31.36
CA TRP A 88 7.48 -26.77 -32.31
C TRP A 88 8.78 -26.06 -31.89
N LYS A 89 9.58 -25.62 -32.86
CA LYS A 89 10.83 -24.89 -32.60
C LYS A 89 10.57 -23.41 -32.30
N VAL A 90 11.27 -22.87 -31.30
CA VAL A 90 11.30 -21.42 -31.00
C VAL A 90 12.39 -20.76 -31.85
N LYS A 91 12.01 -19.96 -32.84
CA LYS A 91 12.95 -19.30 -33.78
C LYS A 91 13.26 -17.84 -33.42
N HIS A 92 12.33 -17.13 -32.80
CA HIS A 92 12.50 -15.70 -32.50
C HIS A 92 13.50 -15.51 -31.33
N PRO A 93 14.56 -14.69 -31.48
CA PRO A 93 15.61 -14.56 -30.46
C PRO A 93 15.10 -14.19 -29.06
N ASP A 94 14.18 -13.22 -28.96
CA ASP A 94 13.64 -12.81 -27.66
C ASP A 94 12.73 -13.88 -27.02
N MET A 95 11.97 -14.62 -27.84
CA MET A 95 11.20 -15.75 -27.34
C MET A 95 12.11 -16.91 -26.94
N GLN A 96 13.27 -17.10 -27.56
CA GLN A 96 14.23 -18.13 -27.14
C GLN A 96 14.72 -17.88 -25.72
N LYS A 97 15.02 -16.63 -25.37
CA LYS A 97 15.42 -16.24 -24.00
C LYS A 97 14.30 -16.54 -22.99
N LEU A 98 13.08 -16.11 -23.29
CA LEU A 98 11.92 -16.35 -22.42
C LEU A 98 11.56 -17.84 -22.32
N ALA A 99 11.70 -18.60 -23.42
CA ALA A 99 11.49 -20.04 -23.41
C ALA A 99 12.53 -20.79 -22.56
N LEU A 100 13.78 -20.33 -22.53
CA LEU A 100 14.81 -20.88 -21.64
C LEU A 100 14.48 -20.62 -20.17
N GLN A 101 14.00 -19.42 -19.84
CA GLN A 101 13.55 -19.06 -18.49
C GLN A 101 12.34 -19.91 -18.08
N ALA A 102 11.30 -19.98 -18.91
CA ALA A 102 10.11 -20.79 -18.65
C ALA A 102 10.46 -22.28 -18.46
N ARG A 103 11.40 -22.83 -19.24
CA ARG A 103 11.90 -24.21 -19.05
C ARG A 103 12.73 -24.40 -17.79
N ALA A 104 13.43 -23.37 -17.31
CA ALA A 104 14.14 -23.44 -16.04
C ALA A 104 13.15 -23.51 -14.86
N LEU A 105 12.14 -22.64 -14.86
CA LEU A 105 11.07 -22.64 -13.86
C LEU A 105 10.27 -23.95 -13.89
N ALA A 106 9.87 -24.41 -15.07
CA ALA A 106 9.16 -25.67 -15.22
C ALA A 106 9.95 -26.89 -14.70
N ARG A 107 11.29 -26.87 -14.79
CA ARG A 107 12.14 -27.92 -14.20
C ARG A 107 12.19 -27.86 -12.68
N GLN A 108 12.16 -26.66 -12.10
CA GLN A 108 12.14 -26.49 -10.64
C GLN A 108 10.84 -26.99 -10.04
N LEU A 109 9.73 -26.85 -10.77
CA LEU A 109 8.39 -27.39 -10.42
C LEU A 109 8.23 -28.91 -10.67
N GLY A 110 9.30 -29.64 -10.99
CA GLY A 110 9.22 -31.08 -11.28
C GLY A 110 8.60 -31.45 -12.63
N GLY A 111 8.25 -30.47 -13.46
CA GLY A 111 7.63 -30.64 -14.77
C GLY A 111 6.26 -29.94 -14.88
N VAL A 112 5.91 -29.48 -16.08
CA VAL A 112 4.68 -28.72 -16.34
C VAL A 112 3.95 -29.27 -17.56
N ARG A 113 2.62 -29.40 -17.48
CA ARG A 113 1.77 -29.73 -18.62
C ARG A 113 1.32 -28.45 -19.31
N TYR A 114 1.38 -28.40 -20.64
CA TYR A 114 0.89 -27.26 -21.42
C TYR A 114 -0.35 -27.65 -22.22
N THR A 115 -1.43 -26.91 -22.05
CA THR A 115 -2.74 -27.16 -22.66
C THR A 115 -3.20 -25.90 -23.39
N TRP A 116 -3.61 -26.08 -24.65
CA TRP A 116 -4.24 -25.00 -25.40
C TRP A 116 -5.71 -24.91 -25.05
N VAL A 117 -6.22 -23.70 -24.83
CA VAL A 117 -7.64 -23.44 -24.56
C VAL A 117 -8.23 -22.39 -25.52
N PRO A 118 -9.53 -22.42 -25.83
CA PRO A 118 -10.17 -21.33 -26.57
C PRO A 118 -10.05 -19.98 -25.85
N ARG A 119 -9.94 -18.87 -26.59
CA ARG A 119 -9.82 -17.51 -26.03
C ARG A 119 -10.88 -17.15 -24.99
N ALA A 120 -12.13 -17.60 -25.18
CA ALA A 120 -13.21 -17.37 -24.22
C ALA A 120 -12.94 -17.98 -22.83
N GLN A 121 -12.07 -18.99 -22.76
CA GLN A 121 -11.64 -19.64 -21.52
C GLN A 121 -10.37 -19.03 -20.92
N ASN A 122 -9.73 -18.05 -21.60
CA ASN A 122 -8.54 -17.33 -21.12
C ASN A 122 -8.82 -15.84 -20.84
N ALA A 123 -10.09 -15.45 -20.72
CA ALA A 123 -10.51 -14.05 -20.62
C ALA A 123 -9.92 -13.30 -19.42
N ALA A 124 -9.63 -14.00 -18.31
CA ALA A 124 -9.03 -13.39 -17.12
C ALA A 124 -7.58 -12.94 -17.37
N ALA A 125 -6.77 -13.77 -18.04
CA ALA A 125 -5.40 -13.42 -18.39
C ALA A 125 -5.36 -12.31 -19.46
N ASP A 126 -6.27 -12.35 -20.45
CA ASP A 126 -6.44 -11.28 -21.45
C ASP A 126 -6.78 -9.93 -20.79
N ALA A 127 -7.70 -9.92 -19.82
CA ALA A 127 -8.06 -8.71 -19.09
C ALA A 127 -6.85 -8.12 -18.33
N LEU A 128 -6.03 -8.98 -17.71
CA LEU A 128 -4.79 -8.57 -17.03
C LEU A 128 -3.76 -7.99 -18.03
N ALA A 129 -3.58 -8.62 -19.19
CA ALA A 129 -2.68 -8.14 -20.23
C ALA A 129 -3.11 -6.76 -20.77
N ASN A 130 -4.42 -6.56 -20.96
CA ASN A 130 -4.98 -5.25 -21.35
C ASN A 130 -4.75 -4.19 -20.26
N SER A 131 -5.01 -4.53 -18.99
CA SER A 131 -4.74 -3.64 -17.86
C SER A 131 -3.28 -3.17 -17.84
N ALA A 132 -2.34 -4.08 -18.05
CA ALA A 132 -0.92 -3.76 -18.13
C ALA A 132 -0.57 -2.83 -19.31
N MET A 133 -1.14 -3.08 -20.50
CA MET A 133 -0.95 -2.20 -21.67
C MET A 133 -1.55 -0.80 -21.47
N ASP A 134 -2.60 -0.70 -20.65
CA ASP A 134 -3.26 0.56 -20.31
C ASP A 134 -2.61 1.25 -19.08
N GLY A 135 -1.42 0.80 -18.67
CA GLY A 135 -0.62 1.44 -17.61
C GLY A 135 -1.04 1.08 -16.18
N ARG A 136 -1.81 0.00 -16.00
CA ARG A 136 -2.29 -0.49 -14.69
C ARG A 136 -1.71 -1.88 -14.38
N PRO A 137 -0.47 -1.96 -13.89
CA PRO A 137 0.13 -3.24 -13.51
C PRO A 137 -0.57 -3.84 -12.29
N VAL A 138 -0.50 -5.18 -12.18
CA VAL A 138 -1.10 -5.96 -11.08
C VAL A 138 -0.04 -6.89 -10.50
N HIS A 139 0.09 -6.89 -9.18
CA HIS A 139 0.84 -7.89 -8.45
C HIS A 139 0.08 -8.21 -7.17
N ARG A 140 -0.62 -9.35 -7.15
CA ARG A 140 -1.46 -9.77 -6.02
C ARG A 140 -1.24 -11.23 -5.73
N ASP A 141 -1.06 -11.56 -4.46
CA ASP A 141 -1.07 -12.92 -3.94
C ASP A 141 -2.27 -13.03 -2.99
N ALA A 142 -3.13 -14.01 -3.23
CA ALA A 142 -4.18 -14.32 -2.28
C ALA A 142 -3.51 -14.86 -1.02
N ALA A 143 -3.71 -14.20 0.12
CA ALA A 143 -3.28 -14.71 1.42
C ALA A 143 -3.73 -16.18 1.53
N ALA A 144 -2.77 -17.06 1.82
CA ALA A 144 -3.03 -18.48 1.93
C ALA A 144 -3.98 -18.73 3.12
N GLU A 145 -5.29 -18.78 2.86
CA GLU A 145 -6.24 -19.34 3.81
C GLU A 145 -6.42 -20.85 3.56
N PRO A 146 -6.59 -21.64 4.66
CA PRO A 146 -6.41 -23.09 4.69
C PRO A 146 -7.51 -23.81 3.92
N SER A 147 -7.15 -24.88 3.21
CA SER A 147 -8.12 -25.77 2.60
C SER A 147 -8.89 -26.55 3.68
N THR A 148 -10.18 -26.27 3.84
CA THR A 148 -11.09 -27.20 4.53
C THR A 148 -11.47 -28.31 3.55
N VAL A 149 -10.74 -29.42 3.62
CA VAL A 149 -11.26 -30.70 3.15
C VAL A 149 -12.07 -31.26 4.32
N GLU A 150 -13.36 -31.48 4.10
CA GLU A 150 -14.22 -32.25 5.01
C GLU A 150 -13.69 -33.69 5.05
N ASP A 151 -12.76 -33.97 5.96
CA ASP A 151 -12.67 -35.26 6.66
C ASP A 151 -11.62 -35.20 7.79
N ASP A 152 -12.04 -35.64 8.97
CA ASP A 152 -11.32 -35.71 10.26
C ASP A 152 -10.93 -34.38 10.93
N VAL A 153 -11.95 -33.65 11.41
CA VAL A 153 -11.77 -32.54 12.37
C VAL A 153 -11.53 -33.11 13.77
N GLN A 154 -10.27 -33.18 14.19
CA GLN A 154 -9.97 -32.76 15.57
C GLN A 154 -10.20 -31.24 15.64
N PRO A 155 -10.89 -30.71 16.67
CA PRO A 155 -11.27 -29.30 16.70
C PRO A 155 -10.02 -28.43 16.72
N VAL A 156 -9.73 -27.78 15.58
CA VAL A 156 -8.82 -26.64 15.53
C VAL A 156 -9.51 -25.53 16.29
N ALA A 157 -8.84 -24.99 17.32
CA ALA A 157 -9.36 -23.91 18.14
C ALA A 157 -9.93 -22.80 17.25
N GLU A 158 -11.16 -22.34 17.56
CA GLU A 158 -11.78 -21.24 16.84
C GLU A 158 -10.79 -20.06 16.72
N PRO A 159 -10.64 -19.47 15.53
CA PRO A 159 -9.79 -18.29 15.39
C PRO A 159 -10.28 -17.24 16.39
N ALA A 160 -9.35 -16.66 17.14
CA ALA A 160 -9.68 -15.65 18.13
C ALA A 160 -10.52 -14.55 17.47
N PRO A 161 -11.57 -14.05 18.15
CA PRO A 161 -12.43 -13.03 17.58
C PRO A 161 -11.60 -11.81 17.15
N PRO A 162 -11.94 -11.16 16.03
CA PRO A 162 -11.17 -10.05 15.52
C PRO A 162 -11.09 -8.94 16.57
N VAL A 163 -9.86 -8.47 16.80
CA VAL A 163 -9.59 -7.37 17.73
C VAL A 163 -9.52 -6.07 16.95
N THR A 164 -10.08 -5.00 17.51
CA THR A 164 -10.06 -3.66 16.91
C THR A 164 -9.11 -2.75 17.66
N THR A 165 -8.07 -2.27 16.99
CA THR A 165 -7.22 -1.18 17.48
C THR A 165 -7.81 0.14 17.00
N VAL A 166 -7.96 1.11 17.90
CA VAL A 166 -8.44 2.45 17.58
C VAL A 166 -7.28 3.42 17.71
N LEU A 167 -6.96 4.16 16.64
CA LEU A 167 -6.02 5.27 16.73
C LEU A 167 -6.79 6.60 16.68
N HIS A 168 -6.68 7.36 17.76
CA HIS A 168 -7.04 8.77 17.80
C HIS A 168 -5.85 9.59 17.31
N LEU A 169 -6.04 10.36 16.26
CA LEU A 169 -4.99 11.15 15.61
C LEU A 169 -5.17 12.61 16.02
N LEU A 170 -4.24 13.13 16.82
CA LEU A 170 -4.25 14.51 17.29
C LEU A 170 -3.19 15.30 16.54
N ARG A 171 -3.59 16.37 15.84
CA ARG A 171 -2.62 17.34 15.33
C ARG A 171 -2.06 18.15 16.50
N HIS A 172 -0.76 18.46 16.50
CA HIS A 172 -0.19 19.38 17.49
C HIS A 172 -0.96 20.72 17.59
N GLY A 173 -0.90 21.36 18.77
CA GLY A 173 -1.42 22.71 18.98
C GLY A 173 -0.67 23.76 18.16
N ARG A 174 -1.23 24.98 18.06
CA ARG A 174 -0.63 26.06 17.27
C ARG A 174 0.80 26.40 17.69
N THR A 175 1.61 26.69 16.68
CA THR A 175 2.92 27.34 16.79
C THR A 175 2.83 28.76 16.21
N GLU A 176 3.85 29.59 16.39
CA GLU A 176 3.90 30.94 15.80
C GLU A 176 3.73 30.94 14.27
N HIS A 177 4.10 29.85 13.58
CA HIS A 177 3.96 29.72 12.12
C HIS A 177 2.56 29.31 11.66
N THR A 178 1.72 28.81 12.57
CA THR A 178 0.44 28.19 12.21
C THR A 178 -0.60 29.19 11.69
N PRO A 179 -0.80 30.37 12.31
CA PRO A 179 -1.73 31.39 11.81
C PRO A 179 -1.40 31.85 10.39
N GLU A 180 -0.11 31.99 10.07
CA GLU A 180 0.39 32.43 8.76
C GLU A 180 0.44 31.29 7.73
N ARG A 181 0.10 30.06 8.12
CA ARG A 181 0.14 28.85 7.27
C ARG A 181 1.50 28.66 6.58
N ARG A 182 2.59 28.95 7.29
CA ARG A 182 3.95 28.71 6.79
C ARG A 182 4.25 27.22 6.77
N TYR A 183 4.97 26.77 5.75
CA TYR A 183 5.48 25.40 5.69
C TYR A 183 6.35 25.13 6.92
N SER A 184 5.97 24.10 7.68
CA SER A 184 6.64 23.75 8.93
C SER A 184 6.80 22.24 9.00
N GLY A 185 7.86 21.75 8.37
CA GLY A 185 8.27 20.36 8.34
C GLY A 185 9.14 20.02 9.53
N ARG A 186 10.46 20.00 9.32
CA ARG A 186 11.47 19.61 10.31
C ARG A 186 11.98 20.76 11.17
N ASN A 187 11.55 21.99 10.90
CA ASN A 187 11.79 23.10 11.82
C ASN A 187 11.17 22.83 13.21
N ASP A 188 12.02 22.76 14.24
CA ASP A 188 11.63 22.28 15.57
C ASP A 188 11.04 23.39 16.46
N LEU A 189 9.88 23.89 16.06
CA LEU A 189 9.19 24.99 16.74
C LEU A 189 8.46 24.52 18.03
N PRO A 190 8.44 25.34 19.10
CA PRO A 190 7.61 25.11 20.27
C PRO A 190 6.14 25.48 20.02
N LEU A 191 5.26 25.07 20.94
CA LEU A 191 3.89 25.58 21.00
C LEU A 191 3.86 27.07 21.41
N SER A 192 2.95 27.82 20.78
CA SER A 192 2.59 29.17 21.23
C SER A 192 1.77 29.11 22.51
N ALA A 193 1.49 30.27 23.13
CA ALA A 193 0.60 30.32 24.30
C ALA A 193 -0.80 29.75 23.98
N THR A 194 -1.35 30.11 22.80
CA THR A 194 -2.61 29.54 22.31
C THR A 194 -2.50 28.04 22.06
N GLY A 195 -1.39 27.57 21.47
CA GLY A 195 -1.18 26.14 21.25
C GLY A 195 -1.12 25.31 22.53
N ARG A 196 -0.62 25.87 23.63
CA ARG A 196 -0.66 25.22 24.94
C ARG A 196 -2.07 25.12 25.48
N ALA A 197 -2.85 26.19 25.42
CA ALA A 197 -4.27 26.16 25.82
C ALA A 197 -5.08 25.15 24.99
N GLU A 198 -4.79 25.04 23.69
CA GLU A 198 -5.38 24.02 22.83
C GLU A 198 -4.99 22.59 23.24
N ALA A 199 -3.72 22.37 23.60
CA ALA A 199 -3.27 21.07 24.11
C ALA A 199 -3.95 20.70 25.43
N GLU A 200 -4.16 21.67 26.33
CA GLU A 200 -4.91 21.49 27.57
C GLU A 200 -6.38 21.13 27.31
N ALA A 201 -7.02 21.81 26.36
CA ALA A 201 -8.37 21.49 25.93
C ALA A 201 -8.47 20.09 25.30
N ALA A 202 -7.51 19.72 24.45
CA ALA A 202 -7.41 18.37 23.90
C ALA A 202 -7.19 17.32 24.99
N ALA A 203 -6.45 17.64 26.06
CA ALA A 203 -6.24 16.76 27.20
C ALA A 203 -7.52 16.47 27.97
N LEU A 204 -8.43 17.46 28.11
CA LEU A 204 -9.75 17.23 28.67
C LEU A 204 -10.57 16.28 27.81
N ARG A 205 -10.59 16.51 26.49
CA ARG A 205 -11.29 15.63 25.55
C ARG A 205 -10.74 14.20 25.54
N ALA A 206 -9.43 14.05 25.65
CA ALA A 206 -8.76 12.76 25.63
C ALA A 206 -9.21 11.82 26.78
N LYS A 207 -9.61 12.37 27.93
CA LYS A 207 -10.12 11.58 29.08
C LYS A 207 -11.37 10.77 28.75
N GLU A 208 -12.14 11.19 27.76
CA GLU A 208 -13.39 10.54 27.34
C GLU A 208 -13.17 9.47 26.26
N LEU A 209 -11.95 9.33 25.74
CA LEU A 209 -11.63 8.48 24.59
C LEU A 209 -11.11 7.10 24.97
N GLY A 210 -10.91 6.81 26.26
CA GLY A 210 -10.41 5.51 26.72
C GLY A 210 -8.98 5.21 26.24
N ILE A 211 -8.15 6.24 26.06
CA ILE A 211 -6.77 6.12 25.58
C ILE A 211 -5.93 5.32 26.57
N GLU A 212 -5.18 4.34 26.07
CA GLU A 212 -4.30 3.48 26.87
C GLU A 212 -2.82 3.63 26.53
N VAL A 213 -2.51 4.24 25.38
CA VAL A 213 -1.15 4.46 24.89
C VAL A 213 -1.08 5.84 24.22
N VAL A 214 0.01 6.58 24.47
CA VAL A 214 0.31 7.84 23.78
C VAL A 214 1.60 7.68 22.99
N VAL A 215 1.53 7.91 21.68
CA VAL A 215 2.67 7.93 20.77
C VAL A 215 2.73 9.29 20.08
N ALA A 216 3.91 9.85 19.92
CA ALA A 216 4.07 11.18 19.33
C ALA A 216 5.27 11.24 18.38
N SER A 217 5.19 12.15 17.40
CA SER A 217 6.38 12.58 16.68
C SER A 217 7.39 13.24 17.64
N PRO A 218 8.72 13.07 17.42
CA PRO A 218 9.77 13.63 18.28
C PRO A 218 9.90 15.15 18.21
N LEU A 219 9.26 15.82 17.23
CA LEU A 219 9.32 17.27 17.12
C LEU A 219 8.65 17.94 18.32
N ARG A 220 9.23 19.03 18.79
CA ARG A 220 8.89 19.73 20.02
C ARG A 220 7.41 20.08 20.12
N ARG A 221 6.81 20.66 19.09
CA ARG A 221 5.36 20.96 19.07
C ARG A 221 4.48 19.73 19.31
N THR A 222 4.84 18.56 18.76
CA THR A 222 4.09 17.32 18.99
C THR A 222 4.39 16.72 20.35
N ARG A 223 5.66 16.77 20.81
CA ARG A 223 6.02 16.32 22.16
C ARG A 223 5.33 17.14 23.23
N GLU A 224 5.40 18.47 23.18
CA GLU A 224 4.76 19.36 24.15
C GLU A 224 3.24 19.13 24.17
N THR A 225 2.59 18.96 23.01
CA THR A 225 1.15 18.61 22.95
C THR A 225 0.89 17.25 23.61
N ALA A 226 1.70 16.23 23.28
CA ALA A 226 1.54 14.88 23.80
C ALA A 226 1.80 14.79 25.30
N GLU A 227 2.79 15.52 25.82
CA GLU A 227 3.15 15.58 27.23
C GLU A 227 2.00 16.17 28.06
N VAL A 228 1.36 17.24 27.59
CA VAL A 228 0.18 17.84 28.24
C VAL A 228 -0.97 16.82 28.32
N VAL A 229 -1.27 16.14 27.21
CA VAL A 229 -2.35 15.15 27.17
C VAL A 229 -2.02 13.92 28.02
N ALA A 230 -0.80 13.40 27.91
CA ALA A 230 -0.35 12.21 28.61
C ALA A 230 -0.28 12.43 30.13
N ALA A 231 0.14 13.62 30.58
CA ALA A 231 0.10 14.00 31.99
C ALA A 231 -1.32 13.97 32.56
N ALA A 232 -2.31 14.46 31.79
CA ALA A 232 -3.71 14.43 32.20
C ALA A 232 -4.31 13.02 32.25
N LEU A 233 -3.75 12.07 31.49
CA LEU A 233 -4.14 10.67 31.45
C LEU A 233 -3.31 9.78 32.40
N GLY A 234 -2.22 10.29 32.97
CA GLY A 234 -1.27 9.49 33.76
C GLY A 234 -0.50 8.45 32.94
N LEU A 235 -0.28 8.71 31.64
CA LEU A 235 0.40 7.81 30.71
C LEU A 235 1.78 8.34 30.31
N PRO A 236 2.75 7.47 29.95
CA PRO A 236 4.00 7.91 29.33
C PRO A 236 3.79 8.24 27.85
N VAL A 237 4.65 9.13 27.32
CA VAL A 237 4.73 9.40 25.87
C VAL A 237 5.82 8.53 25.25
N ARG A 238 5.48 7.81 24.18
CA ARG A 238 6.46 7.12 23.32
C ARG A 238 6.72 7.96 22.08
N LEU A 239 7.98 8.05 21.65
CA LEU A 239 8.34 8.80 20.46
C LEU A 239 8.51 7.86 19.27
N ASP A 240 8.07 8.31 18.10
CA ASP A 240 8.20 7.58 16.84
C ASP A 240 8.63 8.54 15.72
N ASP A 241 9.85 8.33 15.20
CA ASP A 241 10.46 9.15 14.14
C ASP A 241 9.71 9.06 12.81
N ASP A 242 9.01 7.96 12.54
CA ASP A 242 8.25 7.78 11.31
C ASP A 242 6.98 8.68 11.27
N LEU A 243 6.60 9.28 12.41
CA LEU A 243 5.48 10.23 12.54
C LEU A 243 5.87 11.71 12.32
N VAL A 244 7.13 12.02 11.98
CA VAL A 244 7.59 13.40 11.71
C VAL A 244 6.83 14.03 10.53
N GLU A 245 6.69 15.37 10.51
CA GLU A 245 6.06 16.06 9.37
C GLU A 245 6.89 15.87 8.08
N LEU A 246 6.29 16.10 6.93
CA LEU A 246 6.99 16.18 5.65
C LEU A 246 8.14 17.19 5.72
N ASP A 247 9.33 16.80 5.29
CA ASP A 247 10.45 17.73 5.11
C ASP A 247 10.22 18.63 3.88
N PHE A 248 9.86 19.91 4.07
CA PHE A 248 9.61 20.80 2.93
C PHE A 248 10.89 21.40 2.33
N GLY A 249 12.07 21.06 2.86
CA GLY A 249 13.37 21.50 2.33
C GLY A 249 13.43 23.02 2.09
N GLY A 250 13.67 23.43 0.84
CA GLY A 250 13.75 24.83 0.44
C GLY A 250 12.45 25.63 0.55
N LEU A 251 11.30 25.00 0.84
CA LEU A 251 10.04 25.71 1.09
C LEU A 251 9.80 26.02 2.58
N GLU A 252 10.65 25.50 3.47
CA GLU A 252 10.49 25.63 4.91
C GLU A 252 10.40 27.09 5.35
N GLY A 253 9.44 27.41 6.22
CA GLY A 253 9.18 28.76 6.73
C GLY A 253 8.52 29.72 5.74
N LEU A 254 8.34 29.35 4.47
CA LEU A 254 7.64 30.18 3.49
C LEU A 254 6.13 30.03 3.62
N THR A 255 5.39 31.08 3.32
CA THR A 255 3.96 30.96 2.98
C THR A 255 3.79 30.35 1.59
N ALA A 256 2.59 29.86 1.28
CA ALA A 256 2.29 29.35 -0.07
C ALA A 256 2.45 30.41 -1.17
N GLU A 257 2.28 31.69 -0.86
CA GLU A 257 2.53 32.79 -1.80
C GLU A 257 4.03 33.03 -2.00
N GLU A 258 4.80 33.13 -0.92
CA GLU A 258 6.25 33.27 -0.99
C GLU A 258 6.91 32.09 -1.73
N ALA A 259 6.45 30.86 -1.49
CA ALA A 259 6.92 29.66 -2.19
C ALA A 259 6.65 29.73 -3.70
N ARG A 260 5.45 30.17 -4.11
CA ARG A 260 5.11 30.37 -5.53
C ARG A 260 5.97 31.45 -6.19
N THR A 261 6.35 32.49 -5.45
CA THR A 261 7.18 33.58 -5.97
C THR A 261 8.65 33.19 -6.05
N ARG A 262 9.21 32.57 -5.00
CA ARG A 262 10.64 32.22 -4.92
C ARG A 262 10.98 30.93 -5.69
N HIS A 263 10.06 29.98 -5.74
CA HIS A 263 10.26 28.65 -6.34
C HIS A 263 9.06 28.20 -7.21
N PRO A 264 8.68 28.96 -8.26
CA PRO A 264 7.40 28.77 -8.97
C PRO A 264 7.20 27.37 -9.55
N LEU A 265 8.22 26.79 -10.19
CA LEU A 265 8.13 25.45 -10.78
C LEU A 265 8.10 24.36 -9.71
N ALA A 266 8.91 24.49 -8.65
CA ALA A 266 8.96 23.50 -7.59
C ALA A 266 7.67 23.52 -6.76
N ALA A 267 7.20 24.69 -6.35
CA ALA A 267 5.94 24.84 -5.62
C ALA A 267 4.75 24.29 -6.41
N ARG A 268 4.70 24.53 -7.73
CA ARG A 268 3.63 24.01 -8.59
C ARG A 268 3.66 22.49 -8.71
N ARG A 269 4.83 21.89 -8.93
CA ARG A 269 4.97 20.42 -9.09
C ARG A 269 4.68 19.71 -7.77
N PHE A 270 5.28 20.17 -6.69
CA PHE A 270 5.06 19.64 -5.34
C PHE A 270 3.59 19.68 -4.92
N ALA A 271 2.88 20.76 -5.26
CA ALA A 271 1.45 20.89 -4.93
C ALA A 271 0.52 19.98 -5.75
N GLY A 272 0.96 19.48 -6.91
CA GLY A 272 0.12 18.75 -7.86
C GLY A 272 0.46 17.27 -8.01
N ASP A 273 1.62 16.83 -7.53
CA ASP A 273 2.10 15.46 -7.69
C ASP A 273 2.72 14.97 -6.38
N VAL A 274 2.07 13.97 -5.78
CA VAL A 274 2.44 13.36 -4.50
C VAL A 274 3.79 12.63 -4.54
N THR A 275 4.32 12.34 -5.74
CA THR A 275 5.62 11.68 -5.94
C THR A 275 6.77 12.66 -6.10
N VAL A 276 6.47 13.95 -6.31
CA VAL A 276 7.50 14.97 -6.48
C VAL A 276 7.94 15.47 -5.09
N PRO A 277 9.25 15.44 -4.77
CA PRO A 277 9.73 15.98 -3.51
C PRO A 277 9.74 17.50 -3.50
N ALA A 278 9.59 18.07 -2.30
CA ALA A 278 9.96 19.46 -2.09
C ALA A 278 11.46 19.66 -2.40
N PRO A 279 11.93 20.86 -2.82
CA PRO A 279 13.34 21.09 -3.12
C PRO A 279 14.26 20.72 -1.96
N GLY A 280 15.04 19.64 -2.11
CA GLY A 280 15.92 19.14 -1.04
C GLY A 280 15.19 18.56 0.17
N GLY A 281 13.91 18.22 0.03
CA GLY A 281 13.07 17.62 1.07
C GLY A 281 12.44 16.30 0.63
N GLU A 282 11.30 15.96 1.23
CA GLU A 282 10.54 14.72 0.98
C GLU A 282 9.38 14.96 -0.01
N SER A 283 8.98 13.91 -0.72
CA SER A 283 7.68 13.82 -1.38
C SER A 283 6.61 13.31 -0.41
N VAL A 284 5.33 13.47 -0.76
CA VAL A 284 4.24 12.84 0.01
C VAL A 284 4.37 11.33 0.00
N ALA A 285 4.83 10.72 -1.10
CA ALA A 285 5.08 9.29 -1.20
C ALA A 285 6.18 8.79 -0.25
N ASP A 286 7.24 9.57 -0.04
CA ASP A 286 8.31 9.25 0.92
C ASP A 286 7.76 9.23 2.36
N VAL A 287 6.96 10.25 2.70
CA VAL A 287 6.27 10.32 4.00
C VAL A 287 5.29 9.15 4.16
N ALA A 288 4.55 8.80 3.10
CA ALA A 288 3.64 7.66 3.12
C ALA A 288 4.37 6.37 3.47
N ALA A 289 5.52 6.09 2.86
CA ALA A 289 6.29 4.87 3.13
C ALA A 289 6.67 4.73 4.61
N ARG A 290 7.10 5.83 5.27
CA ARG A 290 7.43 5.79 6.70
C ARG A 290 6.19 5.74 7.60
N VAL A 291 5.14 6.47 7.26
CA VAL A 291 3.86 6.43 8.01
C VAL A 291 3.23 5.03 7.96
N GLN A 292 3.39 4.29 6.86
CA GLN A 292 2.94 2.89 6.82
C GLN A 292 3.69 2.01 7.82
N ARG A 293 5.01 2.16 7.95
CA ARG A 293 5.79 1.43 8.98
C ARG A 293 5.32 1.78 10.39
N ALA A 294 5.08 3.06 10.67
CA ALA A 294 4.51 3.50 11.95
C ALA A 294 3.15 2.86 12.22
N ARG A 295 2.23 2.89 11.24
CA ARG A 295 0.91 2.27 11.35
C ARG A 295 1.02 0.79 11.67
N GLU A 296 1.80 0.04 10.90
CA GLU A 296 1.95 -1.40 11.11
C GLU A 296 2.55 -1.72 12.49
N ARG A 297 3.53 -0.93 12.94
CA ARG A 297 4.10 -1.04 14.29
C ARG A 297 3.03 -0.81 15.35
N LEU A 298 2.27 0.29 15.26
CA LEU A 298 1.19 0.62 16.19
C LEU A 298 0.12 -0.47 16.25
N LEU A 299 -0.32 -1.00 15.10
CA LEU A 299 -1.34 -2.05 15.04
C LEU A 299 -0.83 -3.38 15.62
N ARG A 300 0.44 -3.74 15.37
CA ARG A 300 1.03 -4.97 15.93
C ARG A 300 1.25 -4.87 17.44
N GLU A 301 1.84 -3.78 17.92
CA GLU A 301 2.21 -3.63 19.33
C GLU A 301 1.01 -3.30 20.24
N HIS A 302 -0.06 -2.74 19.67
CA HIS A 302 -1.24 -2.27 20.41
C HIS A 302 -2.53 -2.88 19.86
N ALA A 303 -2.48 -4.15 19.46
CA ALA A 303 -3.63 -4.92 19.00
C ALA A 303 -4.77 -4.87 20.04
N GLY A 304 -5.98 -4.47 19.60
CA GLY A 304 -7.16 -4.38 20.46
C GLY A 304 -7.20 -3.19 21.43
N ARG A 305 -6.21 -2.28 21.39
CA ARG A 305 -6.09 -1.15 22.31
C ARG A 305 -6.48 0.18 21.65
N THR A 306 -6.73 1.19 22.48
CA THR A 306 -6.95 2.57 22.02
C THR A 306 -5.68 3.40 22.21
N VAL A 307 -5.17 3.96 21.11
CA VAL A 307 -3.90 4.69 21.06
C VAL A 307 -4.15 6.13 20.62
N LEU A 308 -3.57 7.08 21.32
CA LEU A 308 -3.45 8.46 20.87
C LEU A 308 -2.14 8.62 20.09
N VAL A 309 -2.23 9.13 18.87
CA VAL A 309 -1.11 9.43 17.99
C VAL A 309 -1.05 10.94 17.78
N VAL A 310 -0.05 11.60 18.36
CA VAL A 310 0.15 13.05 18.24
C VAL A 310 1.15 13.35 17.12
N SER A 311 0.69 13.97 16.05
CA SER A 311 1.49 14.16 14.83
C SER A 311 1.13 15.47 14.12
N HIS A 312 1.34 15.51 12.81
CA HIS A 312 1.28 16.69 11.97
C HIS A 312 0.30 16.48 10.81
N VAL A 313 0.19 17.47 9.93
CA VAL A 313 -0.83 17.47 8.88
C VAL A 313 -0.63 16.31 7.91
N THR A 314 0.57 16.11 7.38
CA THR A 314 0.80 15.08 6.34
C THR A 314 0.64 13.67 6.88
N PRO A 315 1.29 13.27 8.00
CA PRO A 315 1.14 11.91 8.54
C PRO A 315 -0.30 11.58 8.94
N ILE A 316 -1.03 12.51 9.55
CA ILE A 316 -2.44 12.28 9.93
C ILE A 316 -3.30 12.04 8.69
N LYS A 317 -3.13 12.86 7.64
CA LYS A 317 -3.85 12.66 6.37
C LYS A 317 -3.51 11.33 5.71
N LEU A 318 -2.27 10.86 5.81
CA LEU A 318 -1.85 9.58 5.27
C LEU A 318 -2.42 8.39 6.06
N LEU A 319 -2.52 8.49 7.39
CA LEU A 319 -3.23 7.52 8.22
C LEU A 319 -4.73 7.49 7.91
N LEU A 320 -5.33 8.64 7.63
CA LEU A 320 -6.72 8.73 7.15
C LEU A 320 -6.88 8.10 5.76
N ALA A 321 -5.96 8.36 4.83
CA ALA A 321 -5.95 7.76 3.50
C ALA A 321 -5.95 6.23 3.59
N ALA A 322 -5.04 5.70 4.41
CA ALA A 322 -4.95 4.29 4.75
C ALA A 322 -6.25 3.74 5.35
N GLY A 323 -6.86 4.45 6.30
CA GLY A 323 -8.11 4.03 6.94
C GLY A 323 -9.32 4.03 6.01
N LEU A 324 -9.34 4.90 5.00
CA LEU A 324 -10.38 4.99 3.97
C LEU A 324 -10.14 4.03 2.80
N GLY A 325 -8.94 3.48 2.65
CA GLY A 325 -8.56 2.69 1.48
C GLY A 325 -8.45 3.51 0.19
N VAL A 326 -8.01 4.76 0.27
CA VAL A 326 -7.89 5.68 -0.88
C VAL A 326 -6.44 6.07 -1.18
N GLY A 327 -6.21 6.63 -2.37
CA GLY A 327 -4.91 7.10 -2.82
C GLY A 327 -4.36 8.31 -2.04
N LEU A 328 -3.08 8.59 -2.24
CA LEU A 328 -2.34 9.63 -1.51
C LEU A 328 -2.84 11.05 -1.81
N GLU A 329 -3.51 11.26 -2.95
CA GLU A 329 -4.02 12.55 -3.41
C GLU A 329 -5.03 13.17 -2.42
N VAL A 330 -5.59 12.37 -1.51
CA VAL A 330 -6.45 12.83 -0.41
C VAL A 330 -5.75 13.87 0.47
N VAL A 331 -4.41 13.90 0.51
CA VAL A 331 -3.67 14.90 1.30
C VAL A 331 -4.01 16.34 0.89
N HIS A 332 -4.39 16.55 -0.37
CA HIS A 332 -4.79 17.86 -0.91
C HIS A 332 -6.28 18.18 -0.70
N ARG A 333 -7.07 17.21 -0.24
CA ARG A 333 -8.54 17.31 -0.15
C ARG A 333 -9.08 17.32 1.28
N VAL A 334 -8.25 16.95 2.25
CA VAL A 334 -8.60 16.99 3.67
C VAL A 334 -8.03 18.25 4.30
N PHE A 335 -8.80 18.89 5.16
CA PHE A 335 -8.35 20.00 5.99
C PHE A 335 -8.29 19.57 7.45
N LEU A 336 -7.24 20.00 8.16
CA LEU A 336 -7.02 19.70 9.58
C LEU A 336 -6.70 21.01 10.30
N GLU A 337 -7.52 21.39 11.28
CA GLU A 337 -7.24 22.46 12.23
C GLU A 337 -6.15 22.05 13.22
N ALA A 338 -5.47 23.03 13.83
CA ALA A 338 -4.55 22.76 14.94
C ALA A 338 -5.33 22.16 16.12
N ALA A 339 -4.67 21.27 16.87
CA ALA A 339 -5.29 20.50 17.95
C ALA A 339 -6.54 19.69 17.54
N SER A 340 -6.81 19.49 16.25
CA SER A 340 -7.96 18.70 15.83
C SER A 340 -7.75 17.20 16.03
N LEU A 341 -8.86 16.51 16.32
CA LEU A 341 -8.91 15.07 16.50
C LEU A 341 -9.52 14.39 15.28
N CYS A 342 -8.89 13.32 14.85
CA CYS A 342 -9.48 12.33 13.95
C CYS A 342 -9.47 10.95 14.63
N THR A 343 -10.31 10.04 14.17
CA THR A 343 -10.37 8.68 14.72
C THR A 343 -10.47 7.70 13.59
N VAL A 344 -9.62 6.68 13.64
CA VAL A 344 -9.67 5.56 12.71
C VAL A 344 -9.64 4.27 13.53
N ALA A 345 -10.46 3.30 13.14
CA ALA A 345 -10.50 1.98 13.72
C ALA A 345 -9.95 0.97 12.72
N TRP A 346 -9.11 0.05 13.16
CA TRP A 346 -8.53 -1.04 12.37
C TRP A 346 -8.82 -2.36 13.06
N SER A 347 -9.47 -3.25 12.34
CA SER A 347 -9.76 -4.61 12.77
C SER A 347 -8.68 -5.56 12.25
N SER A 348 -8.33 -6.57 13.05
CA SER A 348 -7.30 -7.56 12.70
C SER A 348 -7.66 -8.42 11.48
N ASP A 349 -8.91 -8.41 11.06
CA ASP A 349 -9.40 -9.02 9.81
C ASP A 349 -9.21 -8.13 8.56
N GLY A 350 -8.48 -7.02 8.68
CA GLY A 350 -8.14 -6.13 7.58
C GLY A 350 -9.17 -5.03 7.30
N ARG A 351 -10.31 -5.00 8.01
CA ARG A 351 -11.28 -3.91 7.88
C ARG A 351 -10.81 -2.64 8.59
N SER A 352 -11.11 -1.48 8.03
CA SER A 352 -10.88 -0.19 8.69
C SER A 352 -12.03 0.79 8.49
N ALA A 353 -12.16 1.75 9.40
CA ALA A 353 -13.16 2.80 9.31
C ALA A 353 -12.65 4.12 9.90
N VAL A 354 -12.80 5.22 9.17
CA VAL A 354 -12.64 6.57 9.72
C VAL A 354 -13.93 6.97 10.42
N ARG A 355 -13.86 7.16 11.74
CA ARG A 355 -15.01 7.44 12.62
C ARG A 355 -15.18 8.91 12.96
N LEU A 356 -14.11 9.69 12.86
CA LEU A 356 -14.09 11.11 13.17
C LEU A 356 -13.05 11.81 12.30
N LEU A 357 -13.37 13.00 11.79
CA LEU A 357 -12.48 13.80 10.96
C LEU A 357 -12.51 15.26 11.41
N ASN A 358 -11.33 15.80 11.74
CA ASN A 358 -11.11 17.21 12.05
C ASN A 358 -12.03 17.78 13.16
N ASP A 359 -12.29 17.02 14.21
CA ASP A 359 -13.08 17.48 15.35
C ASP A 359 -12.30 18.49 16.20
N THR A 360 -12.95 19.60 16.51
CA THR A 360 -12.42 20.71 17.31
C THR A 360 -13.42 21.17 18.37
N ALA A 361 -14.44 20.35 18.68
CA ALA A 361 -15.49 20.72 19.63
C ALA A 361 -14.94 21.08 21.02
N HIS A 362 -13.80 20.52 21.40
CA HIS A 362 -13.12 20.79 22.67
C HIS A 362 -12.44 22.18 22.74
N LEU A 363 -12.32 22.89 21.61
CA LEU A 363 -11.70 24.22 21.56
C LEU A 363 -12.72 25.38 21.71
N ARG A 364 -13.99 25.06 21.99
CA ARG A 364 -15.10 26.03 22.01
C ARG A 364 -15.56 26.40 23.40
#